data_AF-A0AA42E7E8-F1
#
_entry.id   AF-A0AA42E7E8-F1
#
_cell.length_a   1.000
_cell.length_b   1.000
_cell.length_c   1.000
_cell.angle_alpha   90.00
_cell.angle_beta   90.00
_cell.angle_gamma   90.00
#
_symmetry.space_group_name_H-M   'P 1'
#
loop_
_entity.id
_entity.type
_entity.pdbx_description
1 polymer ?
#
loop_
_entity_poly.entity_id
_entity_poly.type
_entity_poly.pdbx_seq_one_letter_code
_entity_poly.pdbx_strand_id
1 'polypeptide(L)' 'MTLDVTVSDHAVLRWLEREGGLDVEAVRRALAASVGRAVAAADRVGGGRYRIVTDTSTFVVVSGVVVTVLPSRRGARR' A
#
# COMPACT_ATOMS: atom_id res chain seq x y z
N MET A 1 3.94 -38.43 -5.50
CA MET A 1 4.03 -37.05 -6.00
C MET A 1 3.22 -36.18 -5.07
N THR A 2 3.86 -35.36 -4.25
CA THR A 2 3.17 -34.28 -3.55
C THR A 2 2.93 -33.18 -4.57
N LEU A 3 1.67 -32.79 -4.77
CA LEU A 3 1.34 -31.63 -5.58
C LEU A 3 1.56 -30.39 -4.71
N ASP A 4 2.62 -29.64 -5.00
CA ASP A 4 2.83 -28.35 -4.35
C ASP A 4 1.82 -27.34 -4.90
N VAL A 5 1.02 -26.78 -4.01
CA VAL A 5 0.00 -25.78 -4.34
C VAL A 5 0.56 -24.39 -4.08
N THR A 6 0.62 -23.55 -5.11
CA THR A 6 0.98 -22.14 -4.97
C THR A 6 -0.25 -21.31 -4.60
N VAL A 7 -0.09 -20.40 -3.64
CA VAL A 7 -1.14 -19.48 -3.18
C VAL A 7 -0.89 -18.09 -3.75
N SER A 8 -1.92 -17.45 -4.31
CA SER A 8 -1.82 -16.08 -4.85
C SER A 8 -2.04 -15.01 -3.78
N ASP A 9 -1.50 -13.81 -3.98
CA ASP A 9 -1.73 -12.66 -3.09
C ASP A 9 -3.23 -12.35 -2.90
N HIS A 10 -4.04 -12.56 -3.96
CA HIS A 10 -5.49 -12.38 -3.88
C HIS A 10 -6.13 -13.38 -2.91
N ALA A 11 -5.71 -14.66 -2.95
CA ALA A 11 -6.22 -15.66 -2.02
C ALA A 11 -5.84 -15.32 -0.57
N VAL A 12 -4.61 -14.85 -0.34
CA VAL A 12 -4.16 -14.38 0.98
C VAL A 12 -5.01 -13.19 1.45
N LEU A 13 -5.24 -12.19 0.60
CA LEU A 13 -6.07 -11.03 0.94
C LEU A 13 -7.50 -11.44 1.31
N ARG A 14 -8.12 -12.30 0.50
CA ARG A 14 -9.48 -12.80 0.77
C ARG A 14 -9.57 -13.58 2.07
N TRP A 15 -8.53 -14.37 2.38
CA TRP A 15 -8.46 -15.13 3.62
C TRP A 15 -8.31 -14.20 4.83
N LEU A 16 -7.45 -13.18 4.76
CA LEU A 16 -7.30 -12.18 5.84
C LEU A 16 -8.62 -11.46 6.15
N GLU A 17 -9.40 -11.12 5.11
CA GLU A 17 -10.72 -10.49 5.29
C GLU A 17 -11.76 -11.39 5.92
N ARG A 18 -11.84 -12.65 5.48
CA ARG A 18 -12.93 -13.57 5.85
C ARG A 18 -12.65 -14.35 7.13
N GLU A 19 -11.42 -14.85 7.25
CA GLU A 19 -11.00 -15.75 8.32
C GLU A 19 -10.02 -15.08 9.29
N GLY A 20 -9.14 -14.21 8.77
CA GLY A 20 -8.15 -13.51 9.59
C GLY A 20 -8.72 -12.34 10.42
N GLY A 21 -9.99 -11.99 10.22
CA GLY A 21 -10.66 -10.90 10.94
C GLY A 21 -10.14 -9.49 10.60
N LEU A 22 -9.35 -9.33 9.54
CA LEU A 22 -8.80 -8.05 9.13
C LEU A 22 -9.85 -7.24 8.37
N ASP A 23 -10.25 -6.09 8.91
CA ASP A 23 -11.06 -5.11 8.18
C ASP A 23 -10.21 -4.39 7.13
N VAL A 24 -10.11 -4.99 5.94
CA VAL A 24 -9.34 -4.45 4.82
C VAL A 24 -9.85 -3.09 4.36
N GLU A 25 -11.15 -2.80 4.51
CA GLU A 25 -11.69 -1.49 4.16
C GLU A 25 -11.30 -0.41 5.18
N ALA A 26 -11.21 -0.75 6.47
CA ALA A 26 -10.61 0.15 7.46
C ALA A 26 -9.13 0.41 7.15
N VAL A 27 -8.36 -0.62 6.80
CA VAL A 27 -6.96 -0.45 6.38
C VAL A 27 -6.86 0.45 5.15
N ARG A 28 -7.71 0.25 4.14
CA ARG A 28 -7.75 1.09 2.94
C ARG A 28 -8.01 2.56 3.29
N ARG A 29 -8.98 2.84 4.16
CA ARG A 29 -9.28 4.20 4.64
C ARG A 29 -8.10 4.81 5.40
N ALA A 30 -7.46 4.04 6.29
CA ALA A 30 -6.31 4.50 7.05
C ALA A 30 -5.12 4.85 6.13
N LEU A 31 -4.84 4.00 5.14
CA LEU A 31 -3.82 4.26 4.12
C LEU A 31 -4.12 5.53 3.33
N ALA A 32 -5.34 5.68 2.81
CA ALA A 32 -5.75 6.87 2.07
C ALA A 32 -5.61 8.15 2.93
N ALA A 33 -6.04 8.09 4.19
CA ALA A 33 -5.89 9.21 5.13
C ALA A 33 -4.42 9.58 5.39
N SER A 34 -3.53 8.58 5.49
CA SER A 34 -2.10 8.79 5.73
C SER A 34 -1.39 9.54 4.58
N VAL A 35 -1.86 9.36 3.34
CA VAL A 35 -1.23 9.94 2.15
C VAL A 35 -1.99 11.14 1.56
N GLY A 36 -3.25 11.36 1.96
CA GLY A 36 -4.17 12.29 1.30
C GLY A 36 -3.65 13.72 1.17
N ARG A 37 -2.98 14.26 2.20
CA ARG A 37 -2.39 15.61 2.12
C ARG A 37 -1.26 15.70 1.09
N ALA A 38 -0.42 14.67 1.00
CA ALA A 38 0.69 14.63 0.05
C ALA A 38 0.20 14.41 -1.38
N VAL A 39 -0.87 13.63 -1.56
CA VAL A 39 -1.57 13.45 -2.84
C VAL A 39 -2.11 14.77 -3.36
N ALA A 40 -2.87 15.51 -2.54
CA ALA A 40 -3.44 16.81 -2.93
C ALA A 40 -2.35 17.86 -3.28
N ALA A 41 -1.17 17.78 -2.66
CA ALA A 41 -0.03 18.61 -3.01
C ALA A 41 0.59 18.20 -4.36
N ALA A 42 0.74 16.90 -4.61
CA ALA A 42 1.34 16.37 -5.83
C ALA A 42 0.45 16.58 -7.08
N ASP A 43 -0.87 16.47 -6.92
CA ASP A 43 -1.83 16.71 -8.02
C ASP A 43 -1.74 18.14 -8.56
N ARG A 44 -1.44 19.13 -7.69
CA ARG A 44 -1.19 20.52 -8.11
C ARG A 44 0.06 20.69 -8.98
N VAL A 45 0.98 19.73 -8.94
CA VAL A 45 2.23 19.72 -9.73
C VAL A 45 2.06 18.93 -11.04
N GLY A 46 0.88 18.36 -11.29
CA GLY A 46 0.57 17.67 -12.55
C GLY A 46 1.23 16.30 -12.71
N GLY A 47 1.75 15.72 -11.63
CA GLY A 47 2.44 14.43 -11.67
C GLY A 47 1.47 13.25 -11.57
N GLY A 48 1.27 12.50 -12.65
CA GLY A 48 0.47 11.26 -12.64
C GLY A 48 1.15 10.08 -11.92
N ARG A 49 2.43 10.19 -11.51
CA ARG A 49 3.15 9.16 -10.76
C ARG A 49 4.17 9.78 -9.83
N TYR A 50 4.11 9.44 -8.54
CA TYR A 50 5.02 9.95 -7.53
C TYR A 50 5.19 8.99 -6.35
N ARG A 51 6.15 9.30 -5.47
CA ARG A 51 6.43 8.55 -4.25
C ARG A 51 6.26 9.44 -3.04
N ILE A 52 5.53 8.95 -2.04
CA ILE A 52 5.40 9.60 -0.73
C ILE A 52 6.25 8.79 0.26
N VAL A 53 7.30 9.41 0.78
CA VAL A 53 8.26 8.75 1.69
C VAL A 53 7.96 9.15 3.12
N THR A 54 7.75 8.16 3.98
CA THR A 54 7.70 8.29 5.44
C THR A 54 8.96 7.66 6.06
N ASP A 55 9.07 7.69 7.39
CA ASP A 55 10.20 7.07 8.08
C ASP A 55 10.22 5.55 7.91
N THR A 56 9.05 4.91 7.84
CA THR A 56 8.93 3.44 7.79
C THR A 56 8.58 2.92 6.40
N SER A 57 7.88 3.71 5.59
CA SER A 57 7.30 3.25 4.32
C SER A 57 7.51 4.23 3.16
N THR A 58 7.44 3.72 1.94
CA THR A 58 7.34 4.51 0.71
C THR A 58 6.09 4.07 -0.04
N PHE A 59 5.14 4.99 -0.18
CA PHE A 59 3.92 4.78 -0.94
C PHE A 59 4.17 5.17 -2.40
N VAL A 60 3.85 4.28 -3.33
CA VAL A 60 3.89 4.58 -4.77
C VAL A 60 2.47 4.91 -5.21
N VAL A 61 2.29 6.10 -5.76
CA VAL A 61 1.00 6.59 -6.25
C VAL A 61 1.06 6.70 -7.78
N VAL A 62 0.03 6.18 -8.45
CA VAL A 62 -0.18 6.29 -9.90
C VAL A 62 -1.62 6.73 -10.13
N SER A 63 -1.81 7.85 -10.81
CA SER A 63 -3.12 8.42 -11.15
C SER A 63 -4.07 8.51 -9.95
N GLY A 64 -3.55 8.98 -8.81
CA GLY A 64 -4.31 9.12 -7.56
C GLY A 64 -4.49 7.81 -6.76
N VAL A 65 -3.97 6.68 -7.24
CA VAL A 65 -4.11 5.37 -6.57
C VAL A 65 -2.80 4.94 -5.94
N VAL A 66 -2.82 4.56 -4.66
CA VAL A 66 -1.69 3.87 -4.02
C VAL A 66 -1.63 2.45 -4.57
N VAL A 67 -0.62 2.17 -5.40
CA VAL A 67 -0.49 0.86 -6.08
C VAL A 67 0.40 -0.11 -5.32
N THR A 68 1.32 0.38 -4.50
CA THR A 68 2.15 -0.45 -3.64
C THR A 68 2.74 0.37 -2.48
N VAL A 69 3.08 -0.34 -1.40
CA VAL A 69 3.84 0.18 -0.26
C VAL A 69 5.16 -0.57 -0.20
N LEU A 70 6.27 0.14 -0.11
CA LEU A 70 7.61 -0.42 0.00
C LEU A 70 8.22 -0.03 1.35
N PRO A 71 9.18 -0.81 1.88
CA PRO A 71 9.97 -0.37 3.04
C PRO A 71 10.67 0.96 2.75
N SER A 72 10.69 1.88 3.71
CA SER A 72 11.44 3.12 3.57
C SER A 72 12.93 2.87 3.70
N ARG A 73 13.70 3.34 2.71
CA ARG A 73 15.17 3.38 2.80
C ARG A 73 15.69 4.40 3.81
N ARG A 74 14.84 5.31 4.30
CA ARG A 74 15.19 6.32 5.31
C ARG A 74 15.28 5.68 6.71
N GLY A 75 14.35 4.78 7.04
CA GLY A 75 14.36 4.03 8.30
C GLY A 75 15.47 2.99 8.39
N ALA A 76 15.90 2.41 7.28
CA ALA A 76 16.96 1.39 7.24
C ALA A 76 18.40 1.91 7.50
N ARG A 77 18.57 3.24 7.70
CA ARG A 77 19.88 3.88 7.96
C ARG A 77 20.06 4.33 9.41
N ARG A 78 19.12 4.02 10.31
CA ARG A 78 19.20 4.20 11.75
C ARG A 78 19.31 2.84 12.43
#